data_AF-A0A1V5M3K0-F1
#
_entry.id   AF-A0A1V5M3K0-F1
#
_cell.length_a   1.000
_cell.length_b   1.000
_cell.length_c   1.000
_cell.angle_alpha   90.00
_cell.angle_beta   90.00
_cell.angle_gamma   90.00
#
_symmetry.space_group_name_H-M   'P 1'
#
loop_
_entity.id
_entity.type
_entity.pdbx_description
1 polymer ?
#
loop_
_entity_poly.entity_id
_entity_poly.type
_entity_poly.pdbx_seq_one_letter_code
_entity_poly.pdbx_strand_id
1 'polypeptide(L)'
;MSYDFNIYLLNEPKLNEIISTLAQLKMAVEHSPTALPWEFKCFMGQDGAELSERESFKVIGPVSIFPDDLPSFSSSNDLDRAKWLITVSCQVDSEVAEQAVKFGSALVKNHKGAIYDPQEDQLIYPKKVARKAESREIKLLSMQFSTTEDEFLPAKAKVLLDILEEYCPEALPMRFGRGLPLSDRYLNQGASGFLNACKREGTLFFRGRYPFLGGGVWRPSEFTRLKATEAPCVTISLDFDCSWALGSSENSEHLVALFCALAEGIGCFYAGAAVRRRVNMVDGEILHGPEAENWSFGRAACWDGIPMVKTWLTWFGEDLKVEVAPCLDQRYVTMEGSFMRLSEKPADADELTYLFPKFPDKVLNVETASGHFKTSN
;
A
#
# COMPACT_ATOMS: atom_id res chain seq x y z
N MET A 1 10.65 14.61 13.80
CA MET A 1 10.58 13.39 12.94
C MET A 1 11.99 13.09 12.45
N SER A 2 12.38 11.82 12.37
CA SER A 2 13.65 11.41 11.77
C SER A 2 13.52 11.30 10.25
N TYR A 3 14.58 11.65 9.54
CA TYR A 3 14.77 11.45 8.11
C TYR A 3 15.93 10.46 7.96
N ASP A 4 15.76 9.41 7.18
CA ASP A 4 16.72 8.31 7.11
C ASP A 4 17.36 8.23 5.72
N PHE A 5 18.64 7.88 5.66
CA PHE A 5 19.33 7.54 4.43
C PHE A 5 19.94 6.15 4.56
N ASN A 6 19.80 5.33 3.52
CA ASN A 6 20.41 4.00 3.45
C ASN A 6 21.63 4.04 2.52
N ILE A 7 22.80 3.68 3.06
CA ILE A 7 24.06 3.63 2.33
C ILE A 7 24.41 2.15 2.13
N TYR A 8 24.24 1.68 0.90
CA TYR A 8 24.51 0.32 0.48
C TYR A 8 25.95 0.22 -0.03
N LEU A 9 26.76 -0.70 0.50
CA LEU A 9 28.18 -0.84 0.20
C LEU A 9 28.54 -2.26 -0.22
N LEU A 10 29.42 -2.38 -1.22
CA LEU A 10 29.97 -3.65 -1.70
C LEU A 10 30.98 -4.24 -0.71
N ASN A 11 31.85 -3.39 -0.16
CA ASN A 11 32.91 -3.78 0.75
C ASN A 11 32.59 -3.31 2.17
N GLU A 12 32.93 -4.13 3.17
CA GLU A 12 32.73 -3.79 4.58
C GLU A 12 33.59 -2.57 4.95
N PRO A 13 33.00 -1.47 5.44
CA PRO A 13 33.77 -0.36 5.98
C PRO A 13 34.25 -0.65 7.39
N LYS A 14 35.51 -0.35 7.69
CA LYS A 14 36.04 -0.45 9.06
C LYS A 14 35.62 0.77 9.87
N LEU A 15 35.47 0.61 11.19
CA LEU A 15 35.08 1.70 12.08
C LEU A 15 35.99 2.93 11.94
N ASN A 16 37.31 2.72 11.86
CA ASN A 16 38.27 3.81 11.68
C ASN A 16 38.07 4.57 10.36
N GLU A 17 37.61 3.91 9.30
CA GLU A 17 37.33 4.54 8.00
C GLU A 17 36.06 5.39 8.10
N ILE A 18 35.03 4.88 8.78
CA ILE A 18 33.79 5.62 9.04
C ILE A 18 34.08 6.87 9.89
N ILE A 19 34.80 6.73 11.00
CA ILE A 19 35.18 7.83 11.89
C ILE A 19 36.07 8.84 11.14
N SER A 20 37.05 8.38 10.37
CA SER A 20 37.91 9.26 9.55
C SER A 20 37.10 10.07 8.53
N THR A 21 36.09 9.45 7.91
CA THR A 21 35.19 10.13 6.96
C THR A 21 34.37 11.22 7.65
N LEU A 22 33.85 10.95 8.86
CA LEU A 22 33.11 11.92 9.66
C LEU A 22 34.02 13.09 10.10
N ALA A 23 35.25 12.80 10.51
CA ALA A 23 36.22 13.82 10.88
C ALA A 23 36.60 14.74 9.72
N GLN A 24 36.75 14.20 8.50
CA GLN A 24 36.97 14.99 7.28
C GLN A 24 35.82 15.94 6.97
N LEU A 25 34.60 15.59 7.39
CA LEU A 25 33.41 16.43 7.29
C LEU A 25 33.20 17.34 8.51
N LYS A 26 34.25 17.53 9.33
CA LYS A 26 34.23 18.34 10.56
C LYS A 26 33.16 17.90 11.56
N MET A 27 32.91 16.59 11.66
CA MET A 27 31.97 16.04 12.62
C MET A 27 32.66 15.26 13.74
N ALA A 28 32.11 15.37 14.95
CA ALA A 28 32.52 14.58 16.10
C ALA A 28 31.55 13.41 16.32
N VAL A 29 32.06 12.36 16.97
CA VAL A 29 31.33 11.12 17.24
C VAL A 29 31.20 10.90 18.74
N GLU A 30 30.00 10.51 19.20
CA GLU A 30 29.73 10.14 20.58
C GLU A 30 30.37 8.78 20.91
N HIS A 31 31.54 8.80 21.55
CA HIS A 31 32.24 7.60 22.04
C HIS A 31 32.58 6.54 20.97
N SER A 32 33.53 5.66 21.29
CA SER A 32 33.85 4.53 20.41
C SER A 32 32.83 3.40 20.62
N PRO A 33 32.02 3.03 19.61
CA PRO A 33 31.04 1.97 19.73
C PRO A 33 31.74 0.62 20.00
N THR A 34 31.32 -0.09 21.05
CA THR A 34 31.94 -1.37 21.47
C THR A 34 31.20 -2.61 20.98
N ALA A 35 30.00 -2.45 20.40
CA ALA A 35 29.15 -3.55 19.93
C ALA A 35 28.84 -3.42 18.43
N LEU A 36 28.66 -4.56 17.75
CA LEU A 36 28.22 -4.64 16.35
C LEU A 36 26.72 -4.97 16.27
N PRO A 37 25.95 -4.31 15.38
CA PRO A 37 26.36 -3.19 14.54
C PRO A 37 26.73 -1.95 15.34
N TRP A 38 27.68 -1.17 14.84
CA TRP A 38 28.06 0.06 15.53
C TRP A 38 26.90 1.04 15.49
N GLU A 39 26.64 1.65 16.63
CA GLU A 39 25.64 2.68 16.80
C GLU A 39 26.28 3.86 17.52
N PHE A 40 26.25 5.03 16.90
CA PHE A 40 26.79 6.24 17.51
C PHE A 40 26.14 7.50 16.94
N LYS A 41 26.15 8.55 17.75
CA LYS A 41 25.63 9.86 17.38
C LYS A 41 26.75 10.74 16.85
N CYS A 42 26.39 11.61 15.91
CA CYS A 42 27.30 12.56 15.31
C CYS A 42 26.86 13.99 15.58
N PHE A 43 27.83 14.87 15.79
CA PHE A 43 27.64 16.29 16.08
C PHE A 43 28.45 17.13 15.11
N MET A 44 27.82 18.12 14.47
CA MET A 44 28.54 19.12 13.69
C MET A 44 29.39 20.01 14.60
N GLY A 45 30.64 20.25 14.21
CA GLY A 45 31.48 21.28 14.84
C GLY A 45 31.07 22.67 14.38
N GLN A 46 30.92 23.62 15.29
CA GLN A 46 30.78 25.03 14.92
C GLN A 46 32.15 25.60 14.53
N ASP A 47 32.18 26.53 13.57
CA ASP A 47 33.40 27.25 13.18
C ASP A 47 33.94 28.04 14.39
N GLY A 48 34.83 27.42 15.17
CA GLY A 48 35.26 27.94 16.47
C GLY A 48 35.62 26.89 17.53
N ALA A 49 35.65 25.59 17.20
CA ALA A 49 36.05 24.46 18.07
C ALA A 49 35.06 24.05 19.17
N GLU A 50 33.94 24.77 19.34
CA GLU A 50 32.84 24.28 20.18
C GLU A 50 31.95 23.30 19.39
N LEU A 51 31.71 22.13 19.98
CA LEU A 51 30.80 21.13 19.43
C LEU A 51 29.36 21.58 19.65
N SER A 52 28.50 21.39 18.65
CA SER A 52 27.07 21.53 18.85
C SER A 52 26.60 20.58 19.95
N GLU A 53 25.88 21.10 20.96
CA GLU A 53 25.21 20.27 21.96
C GLU A 53 24.07 19.43 21.37
N ARG A 54 23.60 19.78 20.15
CA ARG A 54 22.53 19.06 19.45
C ARG A 54 23.09 18.01 18.52
N GLU A 55 22.60 16.79 18.69
CA GLU A 55 22.78 15.68 17.75
C GLU A 55 22.38 16.10 16.35
N SER A 56 23.30 15.92 15.40
CA SER A 56 23.04 16.18 13.99
C SER A 56 22.42 14.94 13.36
N PHE A 57 23.11 13.79 13.43
CA PHE A 57 22.56 12.53 12.97
C PHE A 57 23.16 11.32 13.67
N LYS A 58 22.40 10.23 13.66
CA LYS A 58 22.76 8.91 14.17
C LYS A 58 23.21 8.03 13.02
N VAL A 59 24.27 7.24 13.25
CA VAL A 59 24.76 6.23 12.29
C VAL A 59 24.60 4.85 12.91
N ILE A 60 24.06 3.92 12.13
CA ILE A 60 23.88 2.51 12.50
C ILE A 60 24.50 1.64 11.39
N GLY A 61 25.42 0.76 11.76
CA GLY A 61 26.07 -0.19 10.84
C GLY A 61 27.60 -0.21 10.93
N PRO A 62 28.28 -0.95 10.05
CA PRO A 62 27.71 -1.72 8.95
C PRO A 62 26.98 -2.97 9.43
N VAL A 63 25.89 -3.33 8.75
CA VAL A 63 25.20 -4.63 8.88
C VAL A 63 25.28 -5.38 7.56
N SER A 64 25.43 -6.70 7.61
CA SER A 64 25.33 -7.52 6.41
C SER A 64 23.90 -7.57 5.91
N ILE A 65 23.70 -7.53 4.59
CA ILE A 65 22.39 -7.57 3.94
C ILE A 65 22.32 -8.64 2.86
N PHE A 66 21.12 -9.08 2.54
CA PHE A 66 20.81 -10.02 1.47
C PHE A 66 20.34 -9.28 0.20
N PRO A 67 20.35 -9.94 -0.97
CA PRO A 67 19.85 -9.33 -2.20
C PRO A 67 18.42 -8.80 -2.10
N ASP A 68 17.58 -9.45 -1.29
CA ASP A 68 16.17 -9.08 -1.09
C ASP A 68 16.00 -7.77 -0.27
N ASP A 69 17.05 -7.31 0.41
CA ASP A 69 17.08 -6.05 1.18
C ASP A 69 17.46 -4.82 0.32
N LEU A 70 17.80 -5.04 -0.96
CA LEU A 70 18.25 -4.00 -1.88
C LEU A 70 17.06 -3.36 -2.60
N PRO A 71 17.06 -2.03 -2.81
CA PRO A 71 16.04 -1.41 -3.63
C PRO A 71 16.29 -1.69 -5.12
N SER A 72 15.23 -1.98 -5.87
CA SER A 72 15.34 -2.44 -7.27
C SER A 72 15.61 -1.30 -8.26
N PHE A 73 16.87 -1.08 -8.67
CA PHE A 73 17.24 -0.06 -9.67
C PHE A 73 17.90 -0.68 -10.92
N SER A 74 17.53 -0.19 -12.11
CA SER A 74 18.09 -0.65 -13.38
C SER A 74 19.43 0.03 -13.59
N SER A 75 20.50 -0.72 -13.34
CA SER A 75 21.88 -0.50 -13.81
C SER A 75 22.92 0.14 -12.89
N SER A 76 22.80 0.06 -11.57
CA SER A 76 24.01 0.19 -10.73
C SER A 76 24.52 -1.18 -10.33
N ASN A 77 25.47 -1.73 -11.11
CA ASN A 77 26.24 -2.94 -10.77
C ASN A 77 26.72 -2.95 -9.30
N ASP A 78 26.95 -1.79 -8.71
CA ASP A 78 27.42 -1.66 -7.33
C ASP A 78 26.31 -1.89 -6.29
N LEU A 79 25.05 -1.53 -6.59
CA LEU A 79 23.92 -1.77 -5.69
C LEU A 79 23.54 -3.24 -5.66
N ASP A 80 23.39 -3.88 -6.83
CA ASP A 80 23.03 -5.31 -6.95
C ASP A 80 24.06 -6.25 -6.28
N ARG A 81 25.26 -5.73 -6.01
CA ARG A 81 26.36 -6.46 -5.37
C ARG A 81 26.62 -5.99 -3.94
N ALA A 82 25.89 -5.00 -3.45
CA ALA A 82 26.06 -4.50 -2.09
C ALA A 82 25.80 -5.63 -1.09
N LYS A 83 26.67 -5.71 -0.09
CA LYS A 83 26.63 -6.72 0.97
C LYS A 83 26.47 -6.11 2.34
N TRP A 84 26.59 -4.78 2.43
CA TRP A 84 26.62 -4.04 3.67
C TRP A 84 25.68 -2.84 3.59
N LEU A 85 25.01 -2.55 4.70
CA LEU A 85 24.15 -1.38 4.87
C LEU A 85 24.63 -0.55 6.05
N ILE A 86 24.64 0.77 5.85
CA ILE A 86 24.71 1.76 6.92
C ILE A 86 23.45 2.62 6.83
N THR A 87 22.74 2.76 7.95
CA THR A 87 21.59 3.65 8.06
C THR A 87 22.01 4.93 8.77
N VAL A 88 21.62 6.08 8.22
CA VAL A 88 21.88 7.39 8.78
C VAL A 88 20.55 8.07 9.07
N SER A 89 20.25 8.31 10.34
CA SER A 89 19.01 8.96 10.77
C SER A 89 19.30 10.36 11.27
N CYS A 90 18.69 11.38 10.66
CA CYS A 90 18.87 12.77 11.03
C CYS A 90 17.54 13.45 11.36
N GLN A 91 17.56 14.65 11.93
CA GLN A 91 16.34 15.46 11.98
C GLN A 91 16.04 16.06 10.60
N VAL A 92 14.78 16.45 10.37
CA VAL A 92 14.32 17.11 9.14
C VAL A 92 14.84 18.57 9.11
N ASP A 93 16.15 18.70 8.93
CA ASP A 93 16.88 19.94 8.73
C ASP A 93 17.70 19.80 7.45
N SER A 94 17.58 20.77 6.53
CA SER A 94 18.19 20.69 5.20
C SER A 94 19.72 20.65 5.24
N GLU A 95 20.34 21.37 6.18
CA GLU A 95 21.80 21.42 6.29
C GLU A 95 22.34 20.10 6.82
N VAL A 96 21.67 19.55 7.83
CA VAL A 96 22.00 18.25 8.41
C VAL A 96 21.82 17.12 7.39
N ALA A 97 20.72 17.14 6.64
CA ALA A 97 20.46 16.17 5.58
C ALA A 97 21.53 16.23 4.48
N GLU A 98 21.97 17.44 4.09
CA GLU A 98 23.06 17.61 3.12
C GLU A 98 24.38 17.00 3.63
N GLN A 99 24.68 17.15 4.93
CA GLN A 99 25.86 16.53 5.54
C GLN A 99 25.76 15.00 5.61
N ALA A 100 24.60 14.44 5.94
CA ALA A 100 24.37 13.00 5.91
C ALA A 100 24.61 12.44 4.50
N VAL A 101 24.16 13.14 3.45
CA VAL A 101 24.40 12.78 2.05
C VAL A 101 25.88 12.91 1.67
N LYS A 102 26.59 13.95 2.13
CA LYS A 102 28.05 14.10 1.93
C LYS A 102 28.83 12.96 2.58
N PHE A 103 28.45 12.56 3.78
CA PHE A 103 28.99 11.41 4.48
C PHE A 103 28.77 10.11 3.70
N GLY A 104 27.54 9.82 3.29
CA GLY A 104 27.25 8.65 2.45
C GLY A 104 28.01 8.68 1.12
N SER A 105 28.16 9.86 0.51
CA SER A 105 28.90 10.02 -0.75
C SER A 105 30.38 9.73 -0.61
N ALA A 106 30.98 10.08 0.53
CA ALA A 106 32.37 9.77 0.81
C ALA A 106 32.58 8.26 1.03
N LEU A 107 31.67 7.61 1.76
CA LEU A 107 31.72 6.15 1.95
C LEU A 107 31.56 5.38 0.64
N VAL A 108 30.56 5.73 -0.16
CA VAL A 108 30.28 5.05 -1.43
C VAL A 108 31.46 5.16 -2.41
N LYS A 109 32.17 6.30 -2.44
CA LYS A 109 33.37 6.46 -3.27
C LYS A 109 34.49 5.47 -2.90
N ASN A 110 34.68 5.20 -1.61
CA ASN A 110 35.75 4.34 -1.12
C ASN A 110 35.37 2.85 -1.15
N HIS A 111 34.10 2.54 -0.87
CA HIS A 111 33.65 1.16 -0.69
C HIS A 111 32.86 0.59 -1.87
N LYS A 112 32.53 1.42 -2.86
CA LYS A 112 31.62 1.15 -3.99
C LYS A 112 30.21 0.81 -3.52
N GLY A 113 29.21 1.47 -4.06
CA GLY A 113 27.87 1.33 -3.52
C GLY A 113 26.88 2.38 -4.01
N ALA A 114 25.84 2.60 -3.22
CA ALA A 114 24.76 3.51 -3.52
C ALA A 114 24.22 4.19 -2.25
N ILE A 115 23.62 5.37 -2.43
CA ILE A 115 22.87 6.06 -1.39
C ILE A 115 21.43 6.08 -1.83
N TYR A 116 20.55 5.52 -1.01
CA TYR A 116 19.12 5.42 -1.21
C TYR A 116 18.38 6.27 -0.18
N ASP A 117 17.36 6.96 -0.65
CA ASP A 117 16.40 7.73 0.14
C ASP A 117 15.10 6.92 0.23
N PRO A 118 14.81 6.26 1.37
CA PRO A 118 13.59 5.47 1.55
C PRO A 118 12.31 6.32 1.61
N GLN A 119 12.39 7.60 1.96
CA GLN A 119 11.22 8.49 2.03
C GLN A 119 10.79 8.95 0.64
N GLU A 120 11.75 9.22 -0.23
CA GLU A 120 11.55 9.63 -1.62
C GLU A 120 11.52 8.46 -2.61
N ASP A 121 11.94 7.27 -2.17
CA ASP A 121 12.12 6.06 -2.97
C ASP A 121 13.03 6.29 -4.20
N GLN A 122 14.19 6.91 -3.97
CA GLN A 122 15.14 7.27 -5.04
C GLN A 122 16.59 7.02 -4.66
N LEU A 123 17.43 6.76 -5.67
CA LEU A 123 18.89 6.81 -5.50
C LEU A 123 19.39 8.26 -5.53
N ILE A 124 19.98 8.69 -4.42
CA ILE A 124 20.76 9.94 -4.34
C ILE A 124 22.08 9.77 -5.09
N TYR A 125 22.68 8.58 -4.99
CA TYR A 125 23.87 8.19 -5.74
C TYR A 125 23.83 6.69 -6.08
N PRO A 126 24.22 6.28 -7.30
CA PRO A 126 24.44 7.12 -8.48
C PRO A 126 23.17 7.87 -8.91
N LYS A 127 23.33 9.10 -9.40
CA LYS A 127 22.20 9.93 -9.85
C LYS A 127 21.61 9.37 -11.14
N LYS A 128 20.30 9.55 -11.33
CA LYS A 128 19.56 9.24 -12.59
C LYS A 128 19.61 7.77 -13.02
N VAL A 129 19.71 6.84 -12.06
CA VAL A 129 19.50 5.43 -12.35
C VAL A 129 18.00 5.16 -12.35
N ALA A 130 17.49 4.61 -13.45
CA ALA A 130 16.08 4.26 -13.56
C ALA A 130 15.77 3.10 -12.61
N ARG A 131 14.50 2.90 -12.25
CA ARG A 131 14.10 1.72 -11.48
C ARG A 131 14.19 0.47 -12.36
N LYS A 132 14.60 -0.67 -11.83
CA LYS A 132 14.51 -1.92 -12.60
C LYS A 132 13.07 -2.38 -12.45
N ALA A 133 12.31 -2.23 -13.52
CA ALA A 133 10.96 -2.72 -13.61
C ALA A 133 10.95 -4.24 -13.43
N GLU A 134 10.77 -4.70 -12.20
CA GLU A 134 10.54 -6.09 -11.90
C GLU A 134 9.07 -6.36 -12.09
N SER A 135 8.76 -6.99 -13.23
CA SER A 135 7.43 -7.51 -13.52
C SER A 135 7.33 -8.90 -12.93
N ARG A 136 6.37 -9.10 -12.02
CA ARG A 136 5.98 -10.44 -11.57
C ARG A 136 4.48 -10.62 -11.69
N GLU A 137 4.07 -11.83 -12.05
CA GLU A 137 2.67 -12.22 -12.00
C GLU A 137 2.27 -12.48 -10.54
N ILE A 138 1.12 -11.95 -10.13
CA ILE A 138 0.55 -12.12 -8.80
C ILE A 138 -0.92 -12.56 -8.87
N LYS A 139 -1.40 -13.12 -7.77
CA LYS A 139 -2.82 -13.17 -7.46
C LYS A 139 -3.16 -11.92 -6.64
N LEU A 140 -4.15 -11.14 -7.09
CA LEU A 140 -4.61 -9.95 -6.42
C LEU A 140 -5.90 -10.25 -5.65
N LEU A 141 -5.94 -9.95 -4.36
CA LEU A 141 -7.18 -9.97 -3.60
C LEU A 141 -7.77 -8.56 -3.59
N SER A 142 -8.87 -8.37 -4.33
CA SER A 142 -9.56 -7.09 -4.44
C SER A 142 -10.82 -7.10 -3.57
N MET A 143 -10.91 -6.17 -2.64
CA MET A 143 -12.12 -5.85 -1.88
C MET A 143 -12.77 -4.60 -2.45
N GLN A 144 -14.09 -4.61 -2.55
CA GLN A 144 -14.86 -3.44 -2.94
C GLN A 144 -16.07 -3.27 -2.02
N PHE A 145 -16.32 -2.03 -1.62
CA PHE A 145 -17.38 -1.61 -0.72
C PHE A 145 -18.24 -0.56 -1.42
N SER A 146 -19.55 -0.71 -1.35
CA SER A 146 -20.52 0.24 -1.92
C SER A 146 -21.41 0.81 -0.82
N THR A 147 -21.43 2.14 -0.73
CA THR A 147 -22.22 2.90 0.25
C THR A 147 -22.94 4.06 -0.43
N THR A 148 -23.97 4.58 0.22
CA THR A 148 -24.71 5.78 -0.21
C THR A 148 -23.80 7.02 -0.20
N GLU A 149 -24.02 7.95 -1.15
CA GLU A 149 -23.28 9.22 -1.23
C GLU A 149 -23.68 10.20 -0.13
N ASP A 150 -24.97 10.29 0.18
CA ASP A 150 -25.55 11.29 1.09
C ASP A 150 -24.89 11.28 2.49
N GLU A 151 -24.29 10.16 2.86
CA GLU A 151 -23.67 9.95 4.17
C GLU A 151 -22.13 9.89 4.12
N PHE A 152 -21.51 9.94 2.94
CA PHE A 152 -20.10 9.58 2.80
C PHE A 152 -19.12 10.63 3.36
N LEU A 153 -19.46 11.93 3.31
CA LEU A 153 -18.51 12.98 3.68
C LEU A 153 -19.06 13.99 4.67
N PRO A 154 -18.26 14.39 5.70
CA PRO A 154 -16.90 13.95 6.05
C PRO A 154 -16.83 12.68 6.93
N ALA A 155 -17.95 12.15 7.41
CA ALA A 155 -17.96 11.14 8.47
C ALA A 155 -17.39 9.78 8.02
N LYS A 156 -17.89 9.19 6.93
CA LYS A 156 -17.47 7.83 6.52
C LYS A 156 -16.03 7.77 6.02
N ALA A 157 -15.52 8.83 5.39
CA ALA A 157 -14.10 8.91 5.03
C ALA A 157 -13.17 8.94 6.26
N LYS A 158 -13.61 9.53 7.39
CA LYS A 158 -12.89 9.44 8.65
C LYS A 158 -12.96 8.03 9.23
N VAL A 159 -14.15 7.43 9.23
CA VAL A 159 -14.36 6.05 9.69
C VAL A 159 -13.48 5.06 8.91
N LEU A 160 -13.35 5.24 7.59
CA LEU A 160 -12.40 4.48 6.76
C LEU A 160 -10.98 4.57 7.33
N LEU A 161 -10.47 5.78 7.59
CA LEU A 161 -9.11 5.94 8.12
C LEU A 161 -8.95 5.35 9.52
N ASP A 162 -9.94 5.56 10.41
CA ASP A 162 -9.91 5.02 11.77
C ASP A 162 -9.85 3.48 11.75
N ILE A 163 -10.65 2.83 10.89
CA ILE A 163 -10.66 1.37 10.74
C ILE A 163 -9.36 0.87 10.11
N LEU A 164 -8.81 1.57 9.11
CA LEU A 164 -7.51 1.21 8.55
C LEU A 164 -6.40 1.32 9.60
N GLU A 165 -6.41 2.36 10.44
CA GLU A 165 -5.42 2.52 11.51
C GLU A 165 -5.49 1.40 12.55
N GLU A 166 -6.70 0.99 12.93
CA GLU A 166 -6.92 -0.06 13.91
C GLU A 166 -6.65 -1.47 13.36
N TYR A 167 -7.20 -1.78 12.18
CA TYR A 167 -7.21 -3.13 11.65
C TYR A 167 -6.07 -3.40 10.67
N CYS A 168 -5.65 -2.45 9.84
CA CYS A 168 -4.62 -2.69 8.82
C CYS A 168 -3.77 -1.43 8.56
N PRO A 169 -2.83 -1.09 9.47
CA PRO A 169 -2.03 0.13 9.37
C PRO A 169 -1.09 0.14 8.15
N GLU A 170 -0.89 -1.00 7.48
CA GLU A 170 -0.23 -1.09 6.19
C GLU A 170 -1.08 -0.48 5.07
N ALA A 171 -2.41 -0.53 5.17
CA ALA A 171 -3.34 0.06 4.21
C ALA A 171 -3.61 1.55 4.43
N LEU A 172 -3.07 2.15 5.49
CA LEU A 172 -3.10 3.61 5.66
C LEU A 172 -2.43 4.31 4.48
N PRO A 173 -3.02 5.40 3.95
CA PRO A 173 -2.41 6.13 2.86
C PRO A 173 -1.00 6.61 3.22
N MET A 174 -0.03 6.32 2.39
CA MET A 174 1.28 6.98 2.36
C MET A 174 1.30 8.08 1.30
N ARG A 175 0.71 7.78 0.13
CA ARG A 175 0.52 8.71 -0.98
C ARG A 175 -0.91 8.61 -1.49
N PHE A 176 -1.45 9.74 -1.95
CA PHE A 176 -2.80 9.80 -2.52
C PHE A 176 -2.90 10.86 -3.63
N GLY A 177 -3.95 10.79 -4.44
CA GLY A 177 -4.17 11.75 -5.52
C GLY A 177 -5.19 11.26 -6.55
N ARG A 178 -5.55 12.14 -7.49
CA ARG A 178 -6.56 11.85 -8.52
C ARG A 178 -6.06 10.88 -9.61
N GLY A 179 -4.75 10.81 -9.82
CA GLY A 179 -4.15 9.97 -10.85
C GLY A 179 -2.68 9.70 -10.56
N LEU A 180 -2.12 8.72 -11.26
CA LEU A 180 -0.70 8.39 -11.15
C LEU A 180 0.16 9.40 -11.91
N PRO A 181 1.34 9.78 -11.39
CA PRO A 181 1.85 9.43 -10.07
C PRO A 181 1.12 10.17 -8.93
N LEU A 182 0.92 9.52 -7.78
CA LEU A 182 0.24 10.11 -6.63
C LEU A 182 1.09 11.22 -6.00
N SER A 183 0.63 12.46 -6.12
CA SER A 183 1.40 13.66 -5.75
C SER A 183 1.33 14.01 -4.27
N ASP A 184 0.20 13.73 -3.61
CA ASP A 184 0.01 14.10 -2.20
C ASP A 184 0.63 13.05 -1.28
N ARG A 185 1.18 13.51 -0.15
CA ARG A 185 1.84 12.67 0.85
C ARG A 185 1.13 12.77 2.17
N TYR A 186 0.76 11.62 2.71
CA TYR A 186 0.08 11.54 4.00
C TYR A 186 0.97 12.02 5.15
N LEU A 187 2.28 11.79 5.09
CA LEU A 187 3.23 12.30 6.08
C LEU A 187 3.15 13.83 6.26
N ASN A 188 2.94 14.56 5.15
CA ASN A 188 2.92 16.02 5.17
C ASN A 188 1.54 16.60 5.51
N GLN A 189 0.47 15.93 5.05
CA GLN A 189 -0.89 16.48 5.13
C GLN A 189 -1.79 15.80 6.18
N GLY A 190 -1.36 14.64 6.69
CA GLY A 190 -2.09 13.80 7.65
C GLY A 190 -3.47 13.37 7.16
N ALA A 191 -4.28 12.89 8.12
CA ALA A 191 -5.68 12.55 7.90
C ALA A 191 -6.46 13.71 7.28
N SER A 192 -6.21 14.95 7.73
CA SER A 192 -6.88 16.14 7.19
C SER A 192 -6.67 16.33 5.68
N GLY A 193 -5.47 16.07 5.18
CA GLY A 193 -5.16 16.15 3.76
C GLY A 193 -5.95 15.16 2.93
N PHE A 194 -5.94 13.90 3.37
CA PHE A 194 -6.69 12.82 2.72
C PHE A 194 -8.19 13.10 2.71
N LEU A 195 -8.76 13.50 3.86
CA LEU A 195 -10.18 13.85 3.97
C LEU A 195 -10.57 15.03 3.07
N ASN A 196 -9.69 16.03 2.94
CA ASN A 196 -9.91 17.14 2.03
C ASN A 196 -9.84 16.71 0.56
N ALA A 197 -8.94 15.78 0.21
CA ALA A 197 -8.87 15.21 -1.12
C ALA A 197 -10.13 14.41 -1.47
N CYS A 198 -10.66 13.58 -0.55
CA CYS A 198 -11.94 12.87 -0.74
C CYS A 198 -13.13 13.82 -0.97
N LYS A 199 -13.10 15.03 -0.38
CA LYS A 199 -14.13 16.06 -0.59
C LYS A 199 -14.03 16.70 -1.96
N ARG A 200 -12.82 17.01 -2.40
CA ARG A 200 -12.55 17.79 -3.63
C ARG A 200 -12.61 16.93 -4.88
N GLU A 201 -12.10 15.70 -4.81
CA GLU A 201 -11.95 14.84 -5.97
C GLU A 201 -13.13 13.88 -6.10
N GLY A 202 -13.66 13.71 -7.32
CA GLY A 202 -14.63 12.65 -7.62
C GLY A 202 -14.01 11.25 -7.62
N THR A 203 -12.69 11.16 -7.82
CA THR A 203 -11.93 9.92 -7.74
C THR A 203 -10.63 10.19 -7.00
N LEU A 204 -10.34 9.39 -5.99
CA LEU A 204 -9.10 9.44 -5.22
C LEU A 204 -8.46 8.06 -5.19
N PHE A 205 -7.21 7.95 -5.60
CA PHE A 205 -6.40 6.75 -5.42
C PHE A 205 -5.43 6.94 -4.28
N PHE A 206 -5.06 5.85 -3.61
CA PHE A 206 -4.05 5.86 -2.57
C PHE A 206 -3.23 4.58 -2.54
N ARG A 207 -2.04 4.69 -1.96
CA ARG A 207 -1.08 3.60 -1.77
C ARG A 207 -0.65 3.56 -0.32
N GLY A 208 -0.46 2.36 0.21
CA GLY A 208 0.11 2.11 1.52
C GLY A 208 1.37 1.25 1.42
N ARG A 209 1.60 0.40 2.41
CA ARG A 209 2.72 -0.53 2.52
C ARG A 209 2.25 -1.95 2.21
N TYR A 210 3.18 -2.79 1.76
CA TYR A 210 2.94 -4.23 1.64
C TYR A 210 2.41 -4.79 2.98
N PRO A 211 1.38 -5.67 2.98
CA PRO A 211 0.81 -6.39 1.84
C PRO A 211 -0.27 -5.63 1.04
N PHE A 212 -0.64 -4.43 1.48
CA PHE A 212 -1.57 -3.58 0.77
C PHE A 212 -0.90 -2.96 -0.45
N LEU A 213 -1.49 -3.21 -1.62
CA LEU A 213 -0.96 -2.74 -2.88
C LEU A 213 -1.57 -1.40 -3.24
N GLY A 214 -2.86 -1.16 -2.98
CA GLY A 214 -3.45 0.14 -3.26
C GLY A 214 -4.97 0.16 -3.05
N GLY A 215 -5.55 1.35 -3.15
CA GLY A 215 -6.98 1.52 -2.99
C GLY A 215 -7.50 2.73 -3.74
N GLY A 216 -8.82 2.82 -3.80
CA GLY A 216 -9.51 3.90 -4.46
C GLY A 216 -10.81 4.26 -3.76
N VAL A 217 -11.19 5.52 -3.88
CA VAL A 217 -12.51 6.04 -3.52
C VAL A 217 -13.08 6.70 -4.78
N TRP A 218 -14.18 6.16 -5.28
CA TRP A 218 -14.91 6.71 -6.42
C TRP A 218 -16.24 7.24 -5.94
N ARG A 219 -16.52 8.48 -6.32
CA ARG A 219 -17.75 9.18 -6.03
C ARG A 219 -18.47 9.58 -7.30
N PRO A 220 -19.79 9.71 -7.26
CA PRO A 220 -20.53 10.34 -8.32
C PRO A 220 -20.01 11.77 -8.49
N SER A 221 -19.84 12.21 -9.73
CA SER A 221 -19.45 13.56 -10.09
C SER A 221 -20.51 14.15 -11.00
N GLU A 222 -20.45 15.47 -11.26
CA GLU A 222 -21.31 16.11 -12.26
C GLU A 222 -21.18 15.51 -13.68
N PHE A 223 -20.08 14.79 -13.94
CA PHE A 223 -19.83 14.09 -15.20
C PHE A 223 -20.29 12.63 -15.18
N THR A 224 -20.73 12.11 -14.03
CA THR A 224 -21.24 10.75 -13.90
C THR A 224 -22.61 10.66 -14.56
N ARG A 225 -22.62 10.23 -15.83
CA ARG A 225 -23.86 9.93 -16.55
C ARG A 225 -24.44 8.64 -16.01
N LEU A 226 -25.57 8.70 -15.34
CA LEU A 226 -26.31 7.54 -14.84
C LEU A 226 -27.37 7.12 -15.85
N LYS A 227 -27.56 5.81 -16.02
CA LYS A 227 -28.75 5.26 -16.68
C LYS A 227 -29.94 5.31 -15.72
N ALA A 228 -31.16 5.19 -16.26
CA ALA A 228 -32.39 5.18 -15.45
C ALA A 228 -32.45 4.03 -14.42
N THR A 229 -31.67 2.96 -14.63
CA THR A 229 -31.57 1.79 -13.75
C THR A 229 -30.41 1.88 -12.75
N GLU A 230 -29.62 2.94 -12.80
CA GLU A 230 -28.42 3.13 -11.97
C GLU A 230 -28.70 4.13 -10.84
N ALA A 231 -28.33 3.78 -9.61
CA ALA A 231 -28.29 4.69 -8.48
C ALA A 231 -26.87 5.22 -8.26
N PRO A 232 -26.68 6.50 -7.89
CA PRO A 232 -25.37 7.00 -7.48
C PRO A 232 -24.92 6.28 -6.20
N CYS A 233 -23.65 5.87 -6.13
CA CYS A 233 -23.06 5.33 -4.92
C CYS A 233 -21.60 5.75 -4.79
N VAL A 234 -21.06 5.64 -3.58
CA VAL A 234 -19.62 5.71 -3.36
C VAL A 234 -19.06 4.31 -3.34
N THR A 235 -18.02 4.10 -4.13
CA THR A 235 -17.26 2.85 -4.19
C THR A 235 -15.93 3.04 -3.50
N ILE A 236 -15.55 2.14 -2.60
CA ILE A 236 -14.20 2.07 -2.03
C ILE A 236 -13.59 0.75 -2.46
N SER A 237 -12.33 0.72 -2.88
CA SER A 237 -11.59 -0.52 -3.11
C SER A 237 -10.32 -0.59 -2.30
N LEU A 238 -9.94 -1.82 -1.94
CA LEU A 238 -8.68 -2.17 -1.32
C LEU A 238 -8.10 -3.39 -2.03
N ASP A 239 -6.86 -3.30 -2.46
CA ASP A 239 -6.17 -4.34 -3.21
C ASP A 239 -4.96 -4.85 -2.42
N PHE A 240 -4.89 -6.17 -2.23
CA PHE A 240 -3.83 -6.85 -1.47
C PHE A 240 -3.13 -7.90 -2.30
N ASP A 241 -1.85 -8.16 -2.01
CA ASP A 241 -1.17 -9.35 -2.52
C ASP A 241 -1.78 -10.61 -1.88
N CYS A 242 -2.45 -11.43 -2.69
CA CYS A 242 -3.16 -12.61 -2.19
C CYS A 242 -2.20 -13.67 -1.64
N SER A 243 -0.92 -13.68 -2.05
CA SER A 243 0.07 -14.63 -1.51
C SER A 243 0.29 -14.44 -0.02
N TRP A 244 0.25 -13.19 0.47
CA TRP A 244 0.34 -12.88 1.89
C TRP A 244 -0.87 -13.44 2.66
N ALA A 245 -2.08 -13.24 2.13
CA ALA A 245 -3.32 -13.75 2.73
C ALA A 245 -3.36 -15.28 2.78
N LEU A 246 -2.72 -15.96 1.82
CA LEU A 246 -2.64 -17.43 1.76
C LEU A 246 -1.56 -18.02 2.68
N GLY A 247 -0.57 -17.19 3.07
CA GLY A 247 0.60 -17.59 3.84
C GLY A 247 0.29 -18.12 5.24
N SER A 248 -0.78 -17.63 5.88
CA SER A 248 -1.26 -18.12 7.18
C SER A 248 -2.79 -17.95 7.31
N SER A 249 -3.43 -18.76 8.16
CA SER A 249 -4.85 -18.56 8.50
C SER A 249 -5.07 -17.25 9.25
N GLU A 250 -4.11 -16.84 10.09
CA GLU A 250 -4.14 -15.56 10.80
C GLU A 250 -4.24 -14.37 9.85
N ASN A 251 -3.47 -14.36 8.75
CA ASN A 251 -3.52 -13.30 7.75
C ASN A 251 -4.89 -13.26 7.05
N SER A 252 -5.47 -14.42 6.75
CA SER A 252 -6.82 -14.47 6.17
C SER A 252 -7.90 -14.00 7.14
N GLU A 253 -7.83 -14.35 8.43
CA GLU A 253 -8.76 -13.88 9.45
C GLU A 253 -8.63 -12.37 9.67
N HIS A 254 -7.42 -11.84 9.64
CA HIS A 254 -7.16 -10.41 9.74
C HIS A 254 -7.86 -9.63 8.63
N LEU A 255 -7.81 -10.13 7.38
CA LEU A 255 -8.52 -9.52 6.25
C LEU A 255 -10.04 -9.66 6.34
N VAL A 256 -10.53 -10.77 6.90
CA VAL A 256 -11.96 -10.95 7.18
C VAL A 256 -12.43 -9.93 8.21
N ALA A 257 -11.67 -9.73 9.29
CA ALA A 257 -11.98 -8.75 10.32
C ALA A 257 -11.99 -7.31 9.75
N LEU A 258 -10.98 -6.95 8.96
CA LEU A 258 -10.94 -5.67 8.25
C LEU A 258 -12.15 -5.48 7.33
N PHE A 259 -12.51 -6.52 6.56
CA PHE A 259 -13.64 -6.48 5.63
C PHE A 259 -14.96 -6.21 6.37
N CYS A 260 -15.23 -6.95 7.46
CA CYS A 260 -16.44 -6.77 8.25
C CYS A 260 -16.47 -5.39 8.93
N ALA A 261 -15.37 -4.98 9.56
CA ALA A 261 -15.28 -3.69 10.24
C ALA A 261 -15.55 -2.53 9.27
N LEU A 262 -14.97 -2.58 8.07
CA LEU A 262 -15.23 -1.58 7.03
C LEU A 262 -16.68 -1.60 6.57
N ALA A 263 -17.22 -2.78 6.25
CA ALA A 263 -18.58 -2.91 5.75
C ALA A 263 -19.61 -2.36 6.75
N GLU A 264 -19.45 -2.65 8.04
CA GLU A 264 -20.29 -2.09 9.09
C GLU A 264 -20.05 -0.59 9.30
N GLY A 265 -18.79 -0.19 9.48
CA GLY A 265 -18.44 1.17 9.88
C GLY A 265 -18.81 2.23 8.85
N ILE A 266 -18.70 1.91 7.56
CA ILE A 266 -19.12 2.84 6.49
C ILE A 266 -20.59 2.64 6.07
N GLY A 267 -21.33 1.73 6.71
CA GLY A 267 -22.73 1.46 6.37
C GLY A 267 -22.90 0.99 4.94
N CYS A 268 -22.15 -0.04 4.54
CA CYS A 268 -22.23 -0.62 3.20
C CYS A 268 -23.60 -1.28 2.97
N PHE A 269 -24.19 -0.99 1.81
CA PHE A 269 -25.32 -1.77 1.33
C PHE A 269 -24.84 -3.03 0.59
N TYR A 270 -23.63 -3.03 0.03
CA TYR A 270 -23.02 -4.20 -0.60
C TYR A 270 -21.49 -4.13 -0.50
N ALA A 271 -20.84 -5.27 -0.28
CA ALA A 271 -19.39 -5.38 -0.46
C ALA A 271 -19.01 -6.78 -0.96
N GLY A 272 -17.87 -6.89 -1.64
CA GLY A 272 -17.34 -8.14 -2.14
C GLY A 272 -15.83 -8.20 -2.08
N ALA A 273 -15.26 -9.36 -1.77
CA ALA A 273 -13.84 -9.65 -1.89
C ALA A 273 -13.63 -10.82 -2.85
N ALA A 274 -12.80 -10.65 -3.87
CA ALA A 274 -12.54 -11.69 -4.86
C ALA A 274 -11.07 -11.69 -5.32
N VAL A 275 -10.59 -12.87 -5.68
CA VAL A 275 -9.22 -13.08 -6.16
C VAL A 275 -9.18 -12.95 -7.67
N ARG A 276 -8.27 -12.10 -8.18
CA ARG A 276 -7.94 -11.95 -9.60
C ARG A 276 -6.61 -12.63 -9.88
N ARG A 277 -6.58 -13.51 -10.87
CA ARG A 277 -5.35 -14.18 -11.30
C ARG A 277 -4.68 -13.44 -12.46
N ARG A 278 -3.40 -13.78 -12.68
CA ARG A 278 -2.58 -13.30 -13.80
C ARG A 278 -2.44 -11.78 -13.87
N VAL A 279 -2.50 -11.14 -12.70
CA VAL A 279 -2.29 -9.69 -12.57
C VAL A 279 -0.78 -9.45 -12.57
N ASN A 280 -0.30 -8.50 -13.37
CA ASN A 280 1.11 -8.15 -13.36
C ASN A 280 1.34 -7.06 -12.33
N MET A 281 2.37 -7.22 -11.50
CA MET A 281 2.88 -6.15 -10.67
C MET A 281 4.22 -5.71 -11.21
N VAL A 282 4.35 -4.42 -11.53
CA VAL A 282 5.57 -3.80 -12.07
C VAL A 282 5.90 -2.61 -11.20
N ASP A 283 7.06 -2.61 -10.54
CA ASP A 283 7.49 -1.51 -9.64
C ASP A 283 6.45 -1.17 -8.55
N GLY A 284 5.75 -2.19 -8.05
CA GLY A 284 4.66 -2.04 -7.08
C GLY A 284 3.34 -1.56 -7.70
N GLU A 285 3.29 -1.24 -8.99
CA GLU A 285 2.07 -0.89 -9.69
C GLU A 285 1.32 -2.12 -10.20
N ILE A 286 0.00 -2.10 -10.07
CA ILE A 286 -0.89 -3.16 -10.54
C ILE A 286 -1.20 -2.85 -12.01
N LEU A 287 -0.81 -3.75 -12.90
CA LEU A 287 -1.08 -3.68 -14.33
C LEU A 287 -1.92 -4.89 -14.75
N HIS A 288 -3.08 -4.59 -15.33
CA HIS A 288 -3.95 -5.61 -15.93
C HIS A 288 -3.48 -5.88 -17.36
N GLY A 289 -2.69 -6.94 -17.51
CA GLY A 289 -2.28 -7.44 -18.82
C GLY A 289 -3.44 -8.10 -19.59
N PRO A 290 -3.23 -8.48 -20.86
CA PRO A 290 -4.28 -9.13 -21.67
C PRO A 290 -4.76 -10.46 -21.08
N GLU A 291 -3.89 -11.18 -20.37
CA GLU A 291 -4.17 -12.45 -19.72
C GLU A 291 -4.75 -12.30 -18.30
N ALA A 292 -4.79 -11.08 -17.77
CA ALA A 292 -5.29 -10.84 -16.43
C ALA A 292 -6.80 -11.07 -16.38
N GLU A 293 -7.28 -11.75 -15.33
CA GLU A 293 -8.71 -11.89 -15.13
C GLU A 293 -9.33 -10.50 -14.98
N ASN A 294 -10.25 -10.18 -15.90
CA ASN A 294 -10.90 -8.89 -15.96
C ASN A 294 -12.37 -9.05 -15.64
N TRP A 295 -12.69 -8.92 -14.35
CA TRP A 295 -14.05 -8.84 -13.88
C TRP A 295 -14.24 -7.54 -13.08
N SER A 296 -15.44 -6.96 -13.17
CA SER A 296 -15.80 -5.73 -12.47
C SER A 296 -16.94 -6.01 -11.51
N PHE A 297 -16.89 -5.38 -10.33
CA PHE A 297 -18.01 -5.34 -9.40
C PHE A 297 -19.12 -4.37 -9.85
N GLY A 298 -19.33 -4.23 -11.17
CA GLY A 298 -20.12 -3.15 -11.76
C GLY A 298 -19.29 -1.90 -12.04
N ARG A 299 -19.95 -0.82 -12.46
CA ARG A 299 -19.29 0.43 -12.81
C ARG A 299 -19.06 1.27 -11.55
N ALA A 300 -17.85 1.82 -11.39
CA ALA A 300 -17.52 2.65 -10.25
C ALA A 300 -18.44 3.87 -10.13
N ALA A 301 -18.76 4.25 -8.89
CA ALA A 301 -19.65 5.36 -8.55
C ALA A 301 -21.12 5.21 -9.00
N CYS A 302 -21.54 4.00 -9.37
CA CYS A 302 -22.94 3.70 -9.59
C CYS A 302 -23.28 2.27 -9.16
N TRP A 303 -24.51 2.09 -8.71
CA TRP A 303 -25.06 0.81 -8.34
C TRP A 303 -26.21 0.46 -9.29
N ASP A 304 -26.14 -0.69 -9.93
CA ASP A 304 -27.19 -1.24 -10.78
C ASP A 304 -27.60 -2.67 -10.38
N GLY A 305 -27.05 -3.21 -9.29
CA GLY A 305 -27.36 -4.53 -8.75
C GLY A 305 -26.12 -5.33 -8.38
N ILE A 306 -26.32 -6.53 -7.84
CA ILE A 306 -25.25 -7.46 -7.47
C ILE A 306 -24.56 -7.95 -8.75
N PRO A 307 -23.23 -7.78 -8.87
CA PRO A 307 -22.47 -8.30 -10.00
C PRO A 307 -22.29 -9.82 -9.85
N MET A 308 -22.32 -10.59 -10.94
CA MET A 308 -22.04 -12.04 -10.92
C MET A 308 -20.54 -12.38 -10.81
N VAL A 309 -19.80 -11.56 -10.07
CA VAL A 309 -18.44 -11.89 -9.66
C VAL A 309 -18.53 -12.84 -8.47
N LYS A 310 -17.95 -14.03 -8.63
CA LYS A 310 -17.84 -14.98 -7.53
C LYS A 310 -16.88 -14.42 -6.48
N THR A 311 -17.38 -14.20 -5.28
CA THR A 311 -16.64 -13.59 -4.18
C THR A 311 -16.35 -14.58 -3.07
N TRP A 312 -15.16 -14.48 -2.51
CA TRP A 312 -14.78 -15.20 -1.30
C TRP A 312 -15.57 -14.69 -0.10
N LEU A 313 -15.64 -13.36 0.03
CA LEU A 313 -16.40 -12.65 1.06
C LEU A 313 -17.48 -11.78 0.41
N THR A 314 -18.68 -11.79 0.97
CA THR A 314 -19.76 -10.90 0.53
C THR A 314 -20.46 -10.28 1.73
N TRP A 315 -20.73 -8.98 1.65
CA TRP A 315 -21.58 -8.28 2.60
C TRP A 315 -22.88 -7.87 1.91
N PHE A 316 -24.00 -8.12 2.59
CA PHE A 316 -25.34 -7.69 2.21
C PHE A 316 -25.86 -6.74 3.29
N GLY A 317 -26.09 -5.48 2.92
CA GLY A 317 -26.83 -4.55 3.77
C GLY A 317 -28.30 -4.95 3.88
N GLU A 318 -29.02 -4.28 4.78
CA GLU A 318 -30.37 -4.69 5.20
C GLU A 318 -31.34 -4.96 4.04
N ASP A 319 -31.40 -4.05 3.06
CA ASP A 319 -32.31 -4.18 1.92
C ASP A 319 -31.96 -5.38 1.01
N LEU A 320 -30.67 -5.66 0.79
CA LEU A 320 -30.24 -6.77 -0.05
C LEU A 320 -30.33 -8.10 0.71
N LYS A 321 -30.02 -8.10 2.00
CA LYS A 321 -30.00 -9.28 2.86
C LYS A 321 -31.33 -10.02 2.83
N VAL A 322 -32.45 -9.31 2.94
CA VAL A 322 -33.79 -9.91 2.88
C VAL A 322 -34.03 -10.63 1.56
N GLU A 323 -33.55 -10.04 0.46
CA GLU A 323 -33.77 -10.56 -0.88
C GLU A 323 -32.90 -11.76 -1.23
N VAL A 324 -31.67 -11.82 -0.72
CA VAL A 324 -30.74 -12.92 -0.99
C VAL A 324 -30.84 -14.07 0.01
N ALA A 325 -31.34 -13.82 1.23
CA ALA A 325 -31.38 -14.81 2.31
C ALA A 325 -31.96 -16.19 1.91
N PRO A 326 -33.04 -16.29 1.09
CA PRO A 326 -33.57 -17.58 0.64
C PRO A 326 -32.62 -18.41 -0.23
N CYS A 327 -31.61 -17.76 -0.84
CA CYS A 327 -30.66 -18.37 -1.76
C CYS A 327 -29.31 -18.69 -1.09
N LEU A 328 -29.09 -18.24 0.15
CA LEU A 328 -27.82 -18.43 0.85
C LEU A 328 -27.79 -19.76 1.63
N ASP A 329 -26.64 -20.42 1.56
CA ASP A 329 -26.35 -21.58 2.40
C ASP A 329 -25.89 -21.14 3.79
N GLN A 330 -26.69 -21.47 4.81
CA GLN A 330 -26.49 -21.06 6.19
C GLN A 330 -25.15 -21.54 6.80
N ARG A 331 -24.47 -22.51 6.18
CA ARG A 331 -23.13 -22.94 6.60
C ARG A 331 -22.05 -21.89 6.40
N TYR A 332 -22.27 -20.96 5.46
CA TYR A 332 -21.31 -19.94 5.07
C TYR A 332 -21.72 -18.53 5.49
N VAL A 333 -22.85 -18.39 6.19
CA VAL A 333 -23.45 -17.10 6.51
C VAL A 333 -23.42 -16.85 8.02
N THR A 334 -23.02 -15.65 8.39
CA THR A 334 -22.95 -15.18 9.78
C THR A 334 -23.51 -13.76 9.89
N MET A 335 -23.42 -13.15 11.08
CA MET A 335 -23.89 -11.77 11.33
C MET A 335 -25.35 -11.58 10.93
N GLU A 336 -26.20 -12.49 11.42
CA GLU A 336 -27.64 -12.54 11.16
C GLU A 336 -28.05 -12.62 9.68
N GLY A 337 -27.14 -12.98 8.76
CA GLY A 337 -27.45 -13.02 7.33
C GLY A 337 -26.68 -12.02 6.48
N SER A 338 -25.99 -11.06 7.11
CA SER A 338 -25.35 -9.95 6.41
C SER A 338 -24.00 -10.33 5.80
N PHE A 339 -23.32 -11.36 6.33
CA PHE A 339 -21.98 -11.71 5.92
C PHE A 339 -21.87 -13.16 5.44
N MET A 340 -21.42 -13.34 4.18
CA MET A 340 -21.14 -14.63 3.59
C MET A 340 -19.63 -14.83 3.40
N ARG A 341 -19.10 -15.97 3.87
CA ARG A 341 -17.71 -16.41 3.71
C ARG A 341 -17.68 -17.85 3.18
N LEU A 342 -17.29 -18.03 1.93
CA LEU A 342 -17.39 -19.33 1.24
C LEU A 342 -16.25 -20.31 1.54
N SER A 343 -15.14 -19.83 2.12
CA SER A 343 -13.98 -20.65 2.46
C SER A 343 -13.14 -20.02 3.57
N GLU A 344 -12.30 -20.82 4.23
CA GLU A 344 -11.37 -20.32 5.25
C GLU A 344 -10.32 -19.37 4.63
N LYS A 345 -9.75 -19.75 3.50
CA LYS A 345 -8.75 -18.94 2.77
C LYS A 345 -9.35 -18.26 1.54
N PRO A 346 -8.74 -17.17 1.04
CA PRO A 346 -9.11 -16.59 -0.25
C PRO A 346 -9.16 -17.65 -1.34
N ALA A 347 -10.27 -17.68 -2.09
CA ALA A 347 -10.51 -18.62 -3.18
C ALA A 347 -10.82 -17.85 -4.46
N ASP A 348 -10.32 -18.36 -5.59
CA ASP A 348 -10.57 -17.78 -6.91
C ASP A 348 -11.92 -18.21 -7.50
N ALA A 349 -12.29 -17.63 -8.65
CA ALA A 349 -13.58 -17.86 -9.28
C ALA A 349 -13.83 -19.34 -9.66
N ASP A 350 -12.78 -20.12 -9.96
CA ASP A 350 -12.92 -21.52 -10.32
C ASP A 350 -13.25 -22.34 -9.08
N GLU A 351 -12.51 -22.11 -7.99
CA GLU A 351 -12.71 -22.75 -6.69
C GLU A 351 -14.11 -22.47 -6.12
N LEU A 352 -14.62 -21.25 -6.33
CA LEU A 352 -15.93 -20.84 -5.85
C LEU A 352 -17.11 -21.30 -6.72
N THR A 353 -16.87 -21.92 -7.88
CA THR A 353 -17.92 -22.23 -8.88
C THR A 353 -19.11 -23.01 -8.33
N TYR A 354 -18.84 -23.96 -7.43
CA TYR A 354 -19.86 -24.85 -6.87
C TYR A 354 -20.38 -24.39 -5.50
N LEU A 355 -19.78 -23.33 -4.94
CA LEU A 355 -20.14 -22.77 -3.64
C LEU A 355 -20.93 -21.47 -3.78
N PHE A 356 -20.67 -20.69 -4.82
CA PHE A 356 -21.28 -19.39 -5.00
C PHE A 356 -22.78 -19.52 -5.31
N PRO A 357 -23.66 -18.82 -4.56
CA PRO A 357 -25.10 -18.95 -4.71
C PRO A 357 -25.58 -18.35 -6.04
N LYS A 358 -26.73 -18.83 -6.51
CA LYS A 358 -27.46 -18.19 -7.60
C LYS A 358 -28.42 -17.17 -7.00
N PHE A 359 -28.20 -15.89 -7.28
CA PHE A 359 -29.09 -14.82 -6.84
C PHE A 359 -30.31 -14.68 -7.76
N PRO A 360 -31.44 -14.16 -7.25
CA PRO A 360 -32.60 -13.81 -8.08
C PRO A 360 -32.27 -12.74 -9.12
N ASP A 361 -32.79 -12.86 -10.34
CA ASP A 361 -32.53 -11.89 -11.43
C ASP A 361 -32.83 -10.44 -11.05
N LYS A 362 -33.82 -10.22 -10.18
CA LYS A 362 -34.24 -8.89 -9.73
C LYS A 362 -33.21 -8.13 -8.88
N VAL A 363 -32.23 -8.82 -8.28
CA VAL A 363 -31.15 -8.19 -7.51
C VAL A 363 -29.85 -8.11 -8.30
N LEU A 364 -29.76 -8.75 -9.45
CA LEU A 364 -28.57 -8.77 -10.29
C LEU A 364 -28.47 -7.49 -11.12
N ASN A 365 -27.24 -7.09 -11.44
CA ASN A 365 -27.04 -5.94 -12.31
C ASN A 365 -27.46 -6.20 -13.76
N VAL A 366 -27.67 -5.13 -14.54
CA VAL A 366 -28.23 -5.23 -15.90
C VAL A 366 -27.36 -6.08 -16.83
N GLU A 367 -26.04 -5.92 -16.76
CA GLU A 367 -25.09 -6.72 -17.56
C GLU A 367 -25.17 -8.21 -17.19
N THR A 368 -25.31 -8.50 -15.90
CA THR A 368 -25.46 -9.86 -15.39
C THR A 368 -26.81 -10.46 -15.77
N ALA A 369 -27.90 -9.74 -15.53
CA ALA A 369 -29.27 -10.20 -15.78
C ALA A 369 -29.53 -10.47 -17.27
N SER A 370 -28.86 -9.74 -18.16
CA SER A 370 -28.94 -9.95 -19.61
C SER A 370 -28.07 -11.10 -20.12
N GLY A 371 -27.30 -11.77 -19.25
CA GLY A 371 -26.40 -12.85 -19.64
C GLY A 371 -25.23 -12.40 -20.51
N HIS A 372 -24.98 -11.09 -20.58
CA HIS A 372 -23.87 -10.52 -21.34
C HIS A 372 -22.56 -10.62 -20.56
N PHE A 373 -22.10 -11.86 -20.33
CA PHE A 373 -20.73 -12.09 -19.93
C PHE A 373 -19.84 -11.96 -21.15
N LYS A 374 -19.00 -10.92 -21.18
CA LYS A 374 -17.75 -11.02 -21.94
C LYS A 374 -16.94 -12.12 -21.24
N THR A 375 -17.00 -13.33 -21.77
CA THR A 375 -16.00 -14.35 -21.47
C THR A 375 -14.65 -13.74 -21.80
N SER A 376 -13.86 -13.44 -20.77
CA SER A 376 -12.43 -13.22 -20.93
C SER A 376 -11.87 -14.51 -21.53
N ASN A 377 -11.42 -14.45 -22.78
CA ASN A 377 -10.60 -15.49 -23.37
C ASN A 377 -9.24 -15.53 -22.69
#